data_AF-A0A9X6YMM3-F1
#
_entry.id   AF-A0A9X6YMM3-F1
#
_cell.length_a   1.000
_cell.length_b   1.000
_cell.length_c   1.000
_cell.angle_alpha   90.00
_cell.angle_beta   90.00
_cell.angle_gamma   90.00
#
_symmetry.space_group_name_H-M   'P 1'
#
loop_
_entity.id
_entity.type
_entity.pdbx_description
1 polymer ?
#
loop_
_entity_poly.entity_id
_entity_poly.type
_entity_poly.pdbx_seq_one_letter_code
_entity_poly.pdbx_strand_id
1 'polypeptide(L)'
;MKLEILNNMLHQNLTLNTGDLIIAERRNKYRHYQIIQDGESGGYKLLHLESMTVLATFNSHDPSDAVKFVKEGLAMNIVSVIRSKNIKMGLV
;
A
#
# COMPACT_ATOMS: atom_id res chain seq x y z
N MET A 1 -19.87 10.52 -4.18
CA MET A 1 -18.65 11.05 -3.52
C MET A 1 -17.51 10.93 -4.53
N LYS A 2 -16.96 12.04 -5.02
CA LYS A 2 -15.96 12.04 -6.11
C LYS A 2 -14.59 12.24 -5.46
N LEU A 3 -13.76 11.21 -5.43
CA LEU A 3 -12.37 11.33 -4.99
C LEU A 3 -11.58 12.01 -6.12
N GLU A 4 -11.18 13.26 -5.91
CA GLU A 4 -10.16 13.90 -6.73
C GLU A 4 -8.79 13.42 -6.24
N ILE A 5 -8.25 12.40 -6.90
CA ILE A 5 -6.89 11.91 -6.63
C ILE A 5 -5.92 12.88 -7.31
N LEU A 6 -5.21 13.68 -6.51
CA LEU A 6 -4.10 14.52 -6.95
C LEU A 6 -3.03 13.63 -7.59
N ASN A 7 -3.02 13.65 -8.92
CA ASN A 7 -2.29 12.75 -9.80
C ASN A 7 -0.81 13.17 -9.93
N ASN A 8 -0.08 13.37 -8.81
CA ASN A 8 1.22 14.06 -8.89
C ASN A 8 2.35 13.61 -7.95
N MET A 9 2.33 12.39 -7.39
CA MET A 9 3.46 11.92 -6.57
C MET A 9 3.76 10.43 -6.76
N LEU A 10 4.13 10.00 -7.96
CA LEU A 10 4.77 8.69 -8.16
C LEU A 10 6.24 8.77 -8.59
N HIS A 11 6.75 9.99 -8.81
CA HIS A 11 8.15 10.21 -9.15
C HIS A 11 8.96 10.63 -7.92
N GLN A 12 9.72 9.64 -7.43
CA GLN A 12 10.94 9.73 -6.62
C GLN A 12 10.75 10.11 -5.13
N ASN A 13 11.12 9.16 -4.26
CA ASN A 13 11.28 9.27 -2.79
C ASN A 13 10.04 9.15 -1.89
N LEU A 14 9.08 8.27 -2.21
CA LEU A 14 8.04 7.85 -1.27
C LEU A 14 8.57 6.79 -0.30
N THR A 15 9.13 7.20 0.84
CA THR A 15 9.45 6.27 1.95
C THR A 15 8.14 5.77 2.55
N LEU A 16 7.62 4.59 2.19
CA LEU A 16 6.40 4.03 2.81
C LEU A 16 6.64 3.67 4.27
N ASN A 17 5.61 3.82 5.09
CA ASN A 17 5.62 3.46 6.50
C ASN A 17 4.50 2.45 6.81
N THR A 18 4.63 1.77 7.96
CA THR A 18 3.53 1.01 8.54
C THR A 18 2.27 1.87 8.65
N GLY A 19 1.14 1.27 8.27
CA GLY A 19 -0.18 1.88 8.21
C GLY A 19 -0.49 2.58 6.89
N ASP A 20 0.50 2.83 6.02
CA ASP A 20 0.27 3.47 4.73
C ASP A 20 -0.62 2.58 3.84
N LEU A 21 -1.54 3.23 3.12
CA LEU A 21 -2.49 2.60 2.21
C LEU A 21 -2.02 2.81 0.77
N ILE A 22 -1.82 1.71 0.06
CA ILE A 22 -1.51 1.67 -1.36
C ILE A 22 -2.81 1.41 -2.11
N ILE A 23 -3.15 2.30 -3.04
CA ILE A 23 -4.26 2.13 -3.98
C ILE A 23 -3.66 1.73 -5.31
N ALA A 24 -4.03 0.55 -5.80
CA ALA A 24 -3.59 0.05 -7.10
C ALA A 24 -4.78 -0.32 -7.98
N GLU A 25 -4.55 -0.31 -9.29
CA GLU A 25 -5.57 -0.57 -10.29
C GLU A 25 -5.11 -1.62 -11.29
N ARG A 26 -6.03 -2.50 -11.67
CA ARG A 26 -5.89 -3.37 -12.84
C ARG A 26 -7.22 -3.50 -13.56
N ARG A 27 -7.28 -3.12 -14.84
CA ARG A 27 -8.48 -3.23 -15.70
C ARG A 27 -9.73 -2.60 -15.06
N ASN A 28 -9.64 -1.34 -14.63
CA ASN A 28 -10.70 -0.57 -13.96
C ASN A 28 -11.17 -1.15 -12.61
N LYS A 29 -10.40 -2.07 -12.01
CA LYS A 29 -10.64 -2.56 -10.65
C LYS A 29 -9.57 -2.01 -9.72
N TYR A 30 -10.01 -1.22 -8.75
CA TYR A 30 -9.18 -0.75 -7.66
C TYR A 30 -9.04 -1.82 -6.59
N ARG A 31 -7.86 -1.88 -6.00
CA ARG A 31 -7.55 -2.71 -4.84
C ARG A 31 -6.74 -1.92 -3.85
N HIS A 32 -6.96 -2.24 -2.57
CA HIS A 32 -6.37 -1.50 -1.48
C HIS A 32 -5.45 -2.43 -0.69
N TYR A 33 -4.21 -1.97 -0.50
CA TYR A 33 -3.23 -2.69 0.29
C TYR A 33 -2.74 -1.83 1.43
N GLN A 34 -2.52 -2.43 2.59
CA GLN A 34 -1.94 -1.74 3.73
C GLN A 34 -0.62 -2.39 4.12
N ILE A 35 0.36 -1.56 4.44
CA ILE A 35 1.61 -2.03 5.02
C ILE A 35 1.39 -2.18 6.51
N ILE A 36 1.61 -3.37 7.05
CA ILE A 36 1.48 -3.64 8.49
C ILE A 36 2.83 -4.13 9.02
N GLN A 37 3.14 -3.83 10.29
CA GLN A 37 4.39 -4.29 10.89
C GLN A 37 4.32 -5.79 11.16
N ASP A 38 5.42 -6.50 10.91
CA ASP A 38 5.55 -7.89 11.32
C ASP A 38 6.07 -7.94 12.76
N GLY A 39 5.25 -8.44 13.68
CA GLY A 39 5.56 -8.50 15.12
C GLY A 39 6.69 -9.48 15.48
N GLU A 40 7.01 -10.45 14.61
CA GLU A 40 8.00 -11.49 14.90
C GLU A 40 9.39 -11.17 14.36
N SER A 41 9.47 -10.59 13.16
CA SER A 41 10.72 -10.38 12.42
C SER A 41 11.23 -8.94 12.45
N GLY A 42 10.40 -7.98 12.89
CA GLY A 42 10.69 -6.55 12.79
C GLY A 42 10.58 -5.97 11.38
N GLY A 43 10.23 -6.78 10.38
CA GLY A 43 9.94 -6.36 9.01
C GLY A 43 8.50 -5.84 8.84
N TYR A 44 7.99 -5.90 7.61
CA TYR A 44 6.60 -5.52 7.30
C TYR A 44 5.92 -6.52 6.38
N LYS A 45 4.60 -6.50 6.40
CA LYS A 45 3.71 -7.34 5.60
C LYS A 45 2.82 -6.46 4.73
N LEU A 46 2.44 -6.97 3.56
CA LEU A 46 1.44 -6.34 2.70
C LEU A 46 0.10 -7.04 2.86
N LEU A 47 -0.85 -6.35 3.47
CA LEU A 47 -2.22 -6.80 3.68
C LEU A 47 -3.10 -6.36 2.52
N HIS A 48 -3.87 -7.27 1.93
CA HIS A 48 -4.96 -6.93 1.02
C HIS A 48 -6.23 -6.68 1.83
N LEU A 49 -6.75 -5.46 1.80
CA LEU A 49 -7.81 -5.03 2.72
C LEU A 49 -9.16 -5.69 2.42
N GLU A 50 -9.47 -5.94 1.15
CA GLU A 50 -10.74 -6.53 0.76
C GLU A 50 -10.91 -7.99 1.23
N SER A 51 -9.82 -8.75 1.31
CA SER A 51 -9.86 -10.15 1.79
C SER A 51 -9.23 -10.34 3.16
N MET A 52 -8.64 -9.30 3.76
CA MET A 52 -7.88 -9.35 5.01
C MET A 52 -6.76 -10.41 4.99
N THR A 53 -6.17 -10.66 3.81
CA THR A 53 -5.10 -11.65 3.64
C THR A 53 -3.75 -10.98 3.49
N VAL A 54 -2.74 -11.51 4.17
CA VAL A 54 -1.34 -11.12 3.95
C VAL A 54 -0.86 -11.74 2.63
N LEU A 55 -0.39 -10.90 1.71
CA LEU A 55 0.09 -11.32 0.38
C LEU A 55 1.61 -11.53 0.32
N ALA A 56 2.36 -10.79 1.13
CA ALA A 56 3.81 -10.86 1.17
C ALA A 56 4.35 -10.40 2.52
N THR A 57 5.50 -10.93 2.91
CA THR A 57 6.30 -10.50 4.06
C THR A 57 7.67 -10.05 3.55
N PHE A 58 8.14 -8.91 4.03
CA PHE A 58 9.38 -8.27 3.61
C PHE A 58 10.27 -8.09 4.83
N ASN A 59 11.48 -8.66 4.74
CA ASN A 59 12.48 -8.57 5.80
C ASN A 59 13.39 -7.35 5.63
N SER A 60 13.37 -6.71 4.46
CA SER A 60 14.05 -5.43 4.23
C SER A 60 13.29 -4.32 4.95
N HIS A 61 13.96 -3.20 5.21
CA HIS A 61 13.31 -1.96 5.66
C HIS A 61 13.06 -1.03 4.47
N ASP A 62 13.20 -1.52 3.22
CA ASP A 62 13.09 -0.70 2.01
C ASP A 62 11.67 -0.77 1.42
N PRO A 63 10.85 0.28 1.60
CA PRO A 63 9.48 0.30 1.14
C PRO A 63 9.29 0.09 -0.37
N SER A 64 10.36 0.28 -1.16
CA SER A 64 10.37 0.01 -2.61
C SER A 64 9.97 -1.43 -2.92
N ASP A 65 10.24 -2.38 -2.03
CA ASP A 65 9.90 -3.79 -2.24
C ASP A 65 8.39 -4.04 -2.27
N ALA A 66 7.62 -3.34 -1.43
CA ALA A 66 6.15 -3.46 -1.43
C ALA A 66 5.56 -2.90 -2.73
N VAL A 67 6.06 -1.73 -3.18
CA VAL A 67 5.63 -1.13 -4.45
C VAL A 67 6.00 -2.02 -5.62
N LYS A 68 7.22 -2.55 -5.62
CA LYS A 68 7.71 -3.45 -6.66
C LYS A 68 6.88 -4.73 -6.71
N PHE A 69 6.57 -5.33 -5.55
CA PHE A 69 5.71 -6.51 -5.48
C PHE A 69 4.31 -6.24 -6.05
N VAL A 70 3.68 -5.11 -5.71
CA VAL A 70 2.36 -4.77 -6.26
C VAL A 70 2.42 -4.49 -7.76
N LYS A 71 3.46 -3.79 -8.23
CA LYS A 71 3.63 -3.46 -9.66
C LYS A 71 3.96 -4.69 -10.50
N GLU A 72 5.01 -5.41 -10.13
CA GLU A 72 5.58 -6.50 -10.91
C GLU A 72 4.95 -7.85 -10.55
N GLY A 73 4.84 -8.16 -9.26
CA GLY A 73 4.32 -9.44 -8.78
C GLY A 73 2.81 -9.61 -8.99
N LEU A 74 2.04 -8.55 -8.74
CA LEU A 74 0.58 -8.56 -8.91
C LEU A 74 0.10 -7.97 -10.26
N ALA A 75 1.02 -7.45 -11.07
CA ALA A 75 0.75 -6.79 -12.34
C ALA A 75 -0.32 -5.67 -12.21
N MET A 76 -0.16 -4.79 -11.23
CA MET A 76 -1.08 -3.66 -10.97
C MET A 76 -0.38 -2.32 -11.11
N ASN A 77 -1.12 -1.31 -11.54
CA ASN A 77 -0.62 0.06 -11.57
C ASN A 77 -0.88 0.71 -10.22
N ILE A 78 0.15 1.28 -9.58
CA ILE A 78 -0.06 2.11 -8.40
C ILE A 78 -0.73 3.40 -8.84
N VAL A 79 -1.86 3.71 -8.23
CA VAL A 79 -2.63 4.93 -8.49
C VAL A 79 -2.29 5.98 -7.43
N SER A 80 -2.20 5.56 -6.18
CA SER A 80 -1.93 6.47 -5.07
C SER A 80 -1.37 5.74 -3.86
N VAL A 81 -0.74 6.52 -2.97
CA VAL A 81 -0.33 6.10 -1.64
C VAL A 81 -0.87 7.13 -0.65
N ILE A 82 -1.73 6.70 0.28
CA ILE A 82 -2.24 7.53 1.36
C ILE A 82 -1.43 7.23 2.61
N ARG A 83 -0.82 8.28 3.17
CA ARG A 83 -0.02 8.18 4.39
C ARG A 83 -0.89 7.85 5.60
N SER A 84 -0.44 6.95 6.47
CA SER A 84 -1.15 6.54 7.68
C SER A 84 -1.62 7.70 8.54
N LYS A 85 -0.77 8.72 8.72
CA LYS A 85 -1.12 9.98 9.44
C LYS A 85 -2.31 10.75 8.87
N ASN A 86 -2.65 10.52 7.60
CA ASN A 86 -3.77 11.15 6.91
C ASN A 86 -5.01 10.24 6.88
N ILE A 87 -4.90 8.98 7.32
CA ILE A 87 -6.00 8.05 7.42
C ILE A 87 -6.67 8.28 8.78
N LYS A 88 -7.73 9.08 8.79
CA LYS A 88 -8.64 9.14 9.94
C LYS A 88 -9.59 7.94 9.85
N MET A 89 -9.23 6.85 10.53
CA MET A 89 -10.19 5.77 10.77
C MET A 89 -11.26 6.31 11.73
N GLY A 90 -12.45 6.57 11.21
CA GLY A 90 -13.62 6.73 12.06
C GLY A 90 -13.91 5.37 12.69
N LEU A 91 -13.64 5.25 14.00
CA LEU A 91 -14.26 4.19 14.82
C LEU A 91 -15.76 4.47 14.79
N VAL A 92 -16.49 3.74 13.95
CA VAL A 92 -17.96 3.70 13.97
C VAL A 92 -18.39 2.55 14.87
#